data_AF-A0A0G0SXK9-F1
#
_entry.id   AF-A0A0G0SXK9-F1
#
_cell.length_a   1.000
_cell.length_b   1.000
_cell.length_c   1.000
_cell.angle_alpha   90.00
_cell.angle_beta   90.00
_cell.angle_gamma   90.00
#
_symmetry.space_group_name_H-M   'P 1'
#
loop_
_entity.id
_entity.type
_entity.pdbx_description
1 polymer ?
#
loop_
_entity_poly.entity_id
_entity_poly.type
_entity_poly.pdbx_seq_one_letter_code
_entity_poly.pdbx_strand_id
1 'polypeptide(L)'
;MKYSVEKIFISVLTVLSFVHLAKAATCETSNSSILCNPLKAESFTGFLEVVSKLAVEIGIPVAVLFIIYAGLKLVMARGNEDEIKKAKESLTWAIIGSGILIGAWTIMKILESTVKSLG
;
A
#
# COMPACT_ATOMS: atom_id res chain seq x y z
N MET A 1 -5.96 12.10 25.47
CA MET A 1 -5.03 11.51 24.47
C MET A 1 -5.75 10.79 23.31
N LYS A 2 -6.91 10.14 23.53
CA LYS A 2 -7.74 9.49 22.50
C LYS A 2 -8.06 10.39 21.28
N TYR A 3 -8.37 11.66 21.51
CA TYR A 3 -8.58 12.69 20.46
C TYR A 3 -7.35 13.04 19.61
N SER A 4 -6.13 12.79 20.08
CA SER A 4 -4.91 13.18 19.36
C SER A 4 -4.53 12.16 18.28
N VAL A 5 -4.81 10.88 18.52
CA VAL A 5 -4.46 9.79 17.60
C VAL A 5 -5.45 9.72 16.43
N GLU A 6 -6.74 9.97 16.69
CA GLU A 6 -7.78 10.02 15.67
C GLU A 6 -7.55 11.14 14.65
N LYS A 7 -7.13 12.33 15.12
CA LYS A 7 -6.78 13.46 14.24
C LYS A 7 -5.53 13.21 13.40
N ILE A 8 -4.51 12.54 13.96
CA ILE A 8 -3.31 12.14 13.20
C ILE A 8 -3.69 11.12 12.13
N PHE A 9 -4.54 10.15 12.45
CA PHE A 9 -5.01 9.15 11.49
C PHE A 9 -5.80 9.80 10.34
N ILE A 10 -6.73 10.70 10.64
CA ILE A 10 -7.51 11.43 9.64
C ILE A 10 -6.62 12.38 8.81
N SER A 11 -5.63 13.04 9.43
CA SER A 11 -4.66 13.89 8.74
C SER A 11 -3.79 13.09 7.76
N VAL A 12 -3.30 11.92 8.15
CA VAL A 12 -2.48 11.08 7.28
C VAL A 12 -3.33 10.51 6.14
N LEU A 13 -4.56 10.06 6.43
CA LEU A 13 -5.48 9.52 5.42
C LEU A 13 -5.92 10.56 4.39
N THR A 14 -6.13 11.81 4.82
CA THR A 14 -6.47 12.93 3.93
C THR A 14 -5.28 13.32 3.06
N VAL A 15 -4.10 13.56 3.64
CA VAL A 15 -2.88 13.89 2.87
C VAL A 15 -2.52 12.78 1.86
N LEU A 16 -2.71 11.52 2.24
CA LEU A 16 -2.47 10.38 1.36
C LEU A 16 -3.41 10.32 0.15
N SER A 17 -4.70 10.63 0.38
CA SER A 17 -5.71 10.72 -0.69
C SER A 17 -5.40 11.85 -1.67
N PHE A 18 -4.89 12.99 -1.18
CA PHE A 18 -4.44 14.10 -2.01
C PHE A 18 -3.22 13.75 -2.88
N VAL A 19 -2.29 12.91 -2.40
CA VAL A 19 -1.13 12.45 -3.18
C VAL A 19 -1.53 11.47 -4.30
N HIS A 20 -2.49 10.58 -4.05
CA HIS A 20 -2.99 9.66 -5.09
C HIS A 20 -3.78 10.37 -6.19
N LEU A 21 -4.60 11.37 -5.84
CA LEU A 21 -5.40 12.11 -6.83
C LEU A 21 -4.54 12.92 -7.80
N ALA A 22 -3.34 13.35 -7.37
CA ALA A 22 -2.38 14.05 -8.23
C ALA A 22 -1.69 13.14 -9.26
N LYS A 23 -1.82 11.81 -9.15
CA LYS A 23 -1.26 10.82 -10.10
C LYS A 23 -2.26 10.38 -11.17
N ALA A 24 -3.36 11.10 -11.37
CA ALA A 24 -4.28 10.85 -12.47
C ALA A 24 -3.53 10.88 -13.81
N ALA A 25 -3.77 9.86 -14.64
CA ALA A 25 -3.02 9.60 -15.86
C ALA A 25 -2.95 10.83 -16.78
N THR A 26 -1.79 11.48 -16.83
CA THR A 26 -1.49 12.49 -17.85
C THR A 26 -1.21 11.76 -19.16
N CYS A 27 -2.06 12.00 -20.16
CA CYS A 27 -1.86 11.54 -21.52
C CYS A 27 -1.04 12.57 -22.29
N GLU A 28 0.22 12.22 -22.62
CA GLU A 28 1.01 12.98 -23.59
C GLU A 28 0.36 12.79 -24.98
N THR A 29 -0.20 13.86 -25.52
CA THR A 29 -0.80 13.86 -26.87
C THR A 29 0.31 14.12 -27.88
N SER A 30 0.79 13.08 -28.55
CA SER A 30 1.53 13.24 -29.81
C SER A 30 0.76 12.54 -30.92
N ASN A 31 -0.13 13.34 -31.54
CA ASN A 31 -0.78 13.16 -32.84
C ASN A 31 -1.68 11.92 -33.05
N SER A 32 -2.91 12.24 -33.48
CA SER A 32 -3.92 11.37 -34.13
C SER A 32 -4.73 10.43 -33.23
N SER A 33 -5.96 10.85 -32.92
CA SER A 33 -7.21 10.07 -32.83
C SER A 33 -7.24 8.71 -32.11
N ILE A 34 -6.29 8.42 -31.22
CA ILE A 34 -6.26 7.19 -30.43
C ILE A 34 -6.79 7.50 -29.03
N LEU A 35 -7.82 6.77 -28.61
CA LEU A 35 -8.30 6.81 -27.23
C LEU A 35 -7.16 6.39 -26.30
N CYS A 36 -6.77 7.30 -25.41
CA CYS A 36 -5.70 7.07 -24.47
C CYS A 36 -6.13 5.99 -23.48
N ASN A 37 -5.42 4.85 -23.41
CA ASN A 37 -5.69 3.79 -22.45
C ASN A 37 -5.21 4.23 -21.05
N PRO A 38 -6.10 4.61 -20.12
CA PRO A 38 -5.69 5.09 -18.80
C PRO A 38 -5.06 4.00 -17.93
N LEU A 39 -5.23 2.72 -18.31
CA LEU A 39 -4.54 1.61 -17.67
C LEU A 39 -3.11 1.40 -18.20
N LYS A 40 -2.73 1.97 -19.36
CA LYS A 40 -1.43 1.77 -20.04
C LYS A 40 -1.01 0.29 -20.19
N ALA A 41 -1.96 -0.62 -20.10
CA ALA A 41 -1.75 -2.06 -20.21
C ALA A 41 -2.13 -2.53 -21.62
N GLU A 42 -1.11 -2.88 -22.41
CA GLU A 42 -1.30 -3.43 -23.77
C GLU A 42 -1.23 -4.96 -23.80
N SER A 43 -0.93 -5.58 -22.66
CA SER A 43 -0.81 -7.03 -22.49
C SER A 43 -1.24 -7.46 -21.09
N PHE A 44 -1.48 -8.76 -20.90
CA PHE A 44 -1.79 -9.36 -19.60
C PHE A 44 -0.74 -9.00 -18.54
N THR A 45 0.54 -8.98 -18.91
CA THR A 45 1.64 -8.60 -18.04
C THR A 45 1.56 -7.13 -17.61
N GLY A 46 1.24 -6.22 -18.54
CA GLY A 46 1.03 -4.80 -18.22
C GLY A 46 -0.16 -4.57 -17.28
N PHE A 47 -1.23 -5.37 -17.41
CA PHE A 47 -2.37 -5.32 -16.51
C PHE A 47 -2.00 -5.76 -15.08
N LEU A 48 -1.21 -6.85 -14.97
CA LEU A 48 -0.69 -7.34 -13.68
C LEU A 48 0.24 -6.34 -13.00
N GLU A 49 1.09 -5.63 -13.77
CA GLU A 49 1.98 -4.61 -13.23
C GLU A 49 1.18 -3.44 -12.63
N VAL A 50 0.15 -2.98 -13.36
CA VAL A 50 -0.68 -1.84 -12.96
C VAL A 50 -1.49 -2.14 -11.71
N VAL A 51 -2.14 -3.33 -11.64
CA VAL A 51 -2.91 -3.70 -10.44
C VAL A 51 -2.01 -3.91 -9.22
N SER A 52 -0.81 -4.45 -9.42
CA SER A 52 0.16 -4.66 -8.36
C SER A 52 0.72 -3.34 -7.83
N LYS A 53 1.05 -2.40 -8.73
CA LYS A 53 1.47 -1.05 -8.33
C LYS A 53 0.39 -0.34 -7.55
N LEU A 54 -0.86 -0.41 -8.00
CA LEU A 54 -1.99 0.17 -7.29
C LEU A 54 -2.17 -0.44 -5.89
N ALA A 55 -2.06 -1.77 -5.76
CA ALA A 55 -2.15 -2.45 -4.48
C ALA A 55 -1.04 -2.05 -3.51
N VAL A 56 0.19 -1.87 -4.00
CA VAL A 56 1.33 -1.45 -3.18
C VAL A 56 1.22 0.03 -2.79
N GLU A 57 0.79 0.88 -3.72
CA GLU A 57 0.65 2.32 -3.51
C GLU A 57 -0.38 2.66 -2.42
N ILE A 58 -1.46 1.88 -2.34
CA ILE A 58 -2.46 1.99 -1.26
C ILE A 58 -2.04 1.17 -0.02
N GLY A 59 -1.40 0.02 -0.21
CA GLY A 59 -1.09 -0.91 0.87
C GLY A 59 0.04 -0.44 1.80
N ILE A 60 1.09 0.18 1.27
CA ILE A 60 2.21 0.72 2.07
C ILE A 60 1.73 1.70 3.16
N PRO A 61 0.97 2.75 2.83
CA PRO A 61 0.54 3.72 3.84
C PRO A 61 -0.42 3.12 4.85
N VAL A 62 -1.29 2.19 4.44
CA VAL A 62 -2.14 1.43 5.37
C VAL A 62 -1.28 0.63 6.34
N ALA A 63 -0.28 -0.09 5.85
CA ALA A 63 0.66 -0.84 6.69
C ALA A 63 1.38 0.05 7.71
N VAL A 64 1.87 1.22 7.29
CA VAL A 64 2.50 2.20 8.18
C VAL A 64 1.55 2.66 9.30
N LEU A 65 0.29 2.95 8.97
CA LEU A 65 -0.72 3.35 9.95
C LEU A 65 -0.98 2.24 10.98
N PHE A 66 -1.08 0.98 10.55
CA PHE A 66 -1.25 -0.17 11.45
C PHE A 66 -0.05 -0.35 12.39
N ILE A 67 1.18 -0.18 11.88
CA ILE A 67 2.41 -0.26 12.70
C ILE A 67 2.44 0.86 13.75
N ILE A 68 2.13 2.09 13.36
CA ILE A 68 2.08 3.24 14.30
C ILE A 68 1.02 2.98 15.38
N TYR A 69 -0.17 2.52 14.99
CA TYR A 69 -1.23 2.20 15.93
C TYR A 69 -0.83 1.10 16.93
N ALA A 70 -0.22 0.02 16.45
CA ALA A 70 0.28 -1.05 17.31
C ALA A 70 1.39 -0.56 18.25
N GLY A 71 2.29 0.29 17.77
CA GLY A 71 3.36 0.90 18.58
C GLY A 71 2.80 1.80 19.69
N LEU A 72 1.83 2.66 19.38
CA LEU A 72 1.18 3.52 20.37
C LEU A 72 0.43 2.69 21.42
N LYS A 73 -0.24 1.61 21.02
CA LYS A 73 -0.93 0.68 21.93
C LYS A 73 0.04 0.02 22.92
N LEU A 74 1.26 -0.31 22.47
CA LEU A 74 2.33 -0.84 23.32
C LEU A 74 2.79 0.17 24.38
N VAL A 75 2.92 1.45 24.02
CA VAL A 75 3.29 2.53 24.95
C VAL A 75 2.16 2.84 25.94
N MET A 76 0.91 2.81 25.48
CA MET A 76 -0.26 3.09 26.32
C MET A 76 -0.54 2.00 27.37
N ALA A 77 -0.12 0.76 27.12
CA ALA A 77 -0.37 -0.36 28.02
C ALA A 77 0.26 -0.21 29.42
N ARG A 78 1.27 0.65 29.59
CA ARG A 78 1.83 1.09 30.90
C ARG A 78 2.09 -0.04 31.93
N GLY A 79 2.44 -1.24 31.48
CA GLY A 79 2.73 -2.39 32.35
C GLY A 79 1.55 -3.32 32.62
N ASN A 80 0.37 -3.09 32.02
CA ASN A 80 -0.71 -4.07 32.03
C ASN A 80 -0.39 -5.21 31.04
N GLU A 81 -0.15 -6.41 31.57
CA GLU A 81 0.24 -7.59 30.79
C GLU A 81 -0.78 -7.94 29.69
N ASP A 82 -2.08 -7.79 29.96
CA ASP A 82 -3.13 -8.10 29.01
C ASP A 82 -3.12 -7.14 27.81
N GLU A 83 -2.89 -5.85 28.06
CA GLU A 83 -2.81 -4.85 26.99
C GLU A 83 -1.52 -4.98 26.17
N ILE A 84 -0.40 -5.32 26.82
CA ILE A 84 0.87 -5.61 26.14
C ILE A 84 0.71 -6.82 25.23
N LYS A 85 0.07 -7.89 25.70
CA LYS A 85 -0.19 -9.09 24.88
C LYS A 85 -1.01 -8.75 23.64
N LYS A 86 -2.10 -8.00 23.80
CA LYS A 86 -2.94 -7.53 22.68
C LYS A 86 -2.21 -6.59 21.73
N ALA A 87 -1.32 -5.74 22.24
CA ALA A 87 -0.52 -4.83 21.42
C ALA A 87 0.51 -5.60 20.57
N LYS A 88 1.19 -6.58 21.16
CA LYS A 88 2.11 -7.46 20.44
C LYS A 88 1.41 -8.26 19.35
N GLU A 89 0.24 -8.81 19.65
CA GLU A 89 -0.56 -9.51 18.64
C GLU A 89 -0.92 -8.60 17.47
N SER A 90 -1.35 -7.37 17.76
CA SER A 90 -1.67 -6.37 16.72
C SER A 90 -0.44 -6.02 15.88
N LEU A 91 0.76 -5.95 16.49
CA LEU A 91 2.02 -5.70 15.79
C LEU A 91 2.40 -6.87 14.88
N THR A 92 2.27 -8.11 15.35
CA THR A 92 2.53 -9.32 14.56
C THR A 92 1.64 -9.37 13.32
N TRP A 93 0.34 -9.07 13.47
CA TRP A 93 -0.58 -8.99 12.34
C TRP A 93 -0.20 -7.88 11.34
N ALA A 94 0.26 -6.73 11.82
CA ALA A 94 0.73 -5.65 10.95
C ALA A 94 1.99 -6.06 10.15
N ILE A 95 2.92 -6.79 10.79
CA ILE A 95 4.12 -7.32 10.12
C ILE A 95 3.75 -8.36 9.07
N ILE A 96 2.85 -9.29 9.39
CA ILE A 96 2.38 -10.31 8.44
C ILE A 96 1.70 -9.65 7.24
N GLY A 97 0.80 -8.69 7.47
CA GLY A 97 0.14 -7.95 6.38
C GLY A 97 1.13 -7.21 5.48
N SER A 98 2.14 -6.58 6.07
CA SER A 98 3.23 -5.92 5.33
C SER A 98 4.05 -6.92 4.51
N GLY A 99 4.34 -8.10 5.09
CA GLY A 99 5.05 -9.18 4.43
C GLY A 99 4.30 -9.73 3.22
N ILE A 100 2.97 -9.87 3.32
CA ILE A 100 2.12 -10.27 2.20
C ILE A 100 2.20 -9.25 1.06
N LEU A 101 2.19 -7.96 1.38
CA LEU A 101 2.28 -6.88 0.39
C LEU A 101 3.59 -6.95 -0.42
N ILE A 102 4.71 -7.11 0.29
CA ILE A 102 6.04 -7.23 -0.33
C ILE A 102 6.15 -8.55 -1.09
N GLY A 103 5.62 -9.64 -0.53
CA GLY A 103 5.61 -10.97 -1.13
C GLY A 103 4.88 -11.00 -2.47
N ALA A 104 3.67 -10.43 -2.52
CA ALA A 104 2.88 -10.34 -3.75
C ALA A 104 3.64 -9.63 -4.88
N TRP A 105 4.24 -8.46 -4.58
CA TRP A 105 5.03 -7.71 -5.56
C TRP A 105 6.27 -8.47 -6.05
N THR A 106 6.94 -9.18 -5.14
CA THR A 106 8.13 -9.98 -5.47
C THR A 106 7.78 -11.12 -6.43
N ILE A 107 6.68 -11.83 -6.17
CA ILE A 107 6.21 -12.93 -7.03
C ILE A 107 5.87 -12.42 -8.44
N MET A 108 5.21 -11.26 -8.55
CA MET A 108 4.88 -10.65 -9.86
C MET A 108 6.13 -10.31 -10.66
N LYS A 109 7.15 -9.72 -10.04
CA LYS A 109 8.43 -9.45 -10.70
C LYS A 109 9.14 -10.69 -11.22
N ILE A 110 9.09 -11.77 -10.45
CA ILE A 110 9.68 -13.05 -10.86
C ILE A 110 8.92 -13.60 -12.08
N LEU A 111 7.59 -13.52 -12.07
CA LEU A 111 6.76 -13.94 -13.20
C LEU A 111 7.07 -13.11 -14.46
N GLU A 112 7.13 -11.78 -14.35
CA GLU A 112 7.53 -10.88 -15.44
C GLU A 112 8.89 -11.24 -16.00
N SER A 113 9.88 -11.47 -15.13
CA SER A 113 11.25 -11.83 -15.54
C SER A 113 11.31 -13.17 -16.27
N THR A 114 10.49 -14.13 -15.86
CA THR A 114 10.42 -15.46 -16.48
C THR A 114 9.77 -15.37 -17.85
N VAL A 115 8.63 -14.68 -17.96
CA VAL A 115 7.94 -14.47 -19.24
C VAL A 115 8.83 -13.72 -20.23
N LYS A 116 9.55 -12.69 -19.77
CA LYS A 116 10.50 -11.94 -20.61
C LYS A 116 11.74 -12.74 -21.00
N SER A 117 12.12 -13.77 -20.25
CA SER A 117 13.27 -14.62 -20.57
C SER A 117 12.93 -15.73 -21.57
N LEU A 118 11.66 -16.07 -21.74
CA LEU A 118 11.19 -17.11 -22.68
C LEU A 118 10.69 -16.52 -24.02
N GLY A 119 10.48 -15.20 -24.08
CA GLY A 119 10.10 -14.46 -25.29
C GLY A 119 11.27 -13.78 -25.96
#